data_AF-A0A9P7E3B9-F1
#
_entry.id   AF-A0A9P7E3B9-F1
#
_cell.length_a   1.000
_cell.length_b   1.000
_cell.length_c   1.000
_cell.angle_alpha   90.00
_cell.angle_beta   90.00
_cell.angle_gamma   90.00
#
_symmetry.space_group_name_H-M   'P 1'
#
loop_
_entity.id
_entity.type
_entity.pdbx_description
1 polymer ?
#
loop_
_entity_poly.entity_id
_entity_poly.type
_entity_poly.pdbx_seq_one_letter_code
_entity_poly.pdbx_strand_id
1 'polypeptide(L)' 'AVHILLRDVLHVPTAGNNLLSISRLDKQGGRAIIGKGQISLLDEKHCTIATSRRENRLYFLD' A
#
# COMPACT_ATOMS: atom_id res chain seq x y z
N ALA A 1 29.50 -2.34 -9.59
CA ALA A 1 28.09 -2.37 -9.17
C ALA A 1 27.59 -0.93 -9.06
N VAL A 2 26.40 -0.62 -9.58
CA VAL A 2 25.82 0.73 -9.47
C VAL A 2 25.04 0.81 -8.17
N HIS A 3 25.42 1.72 -7.29
CA HIS A 3 24.69 2.01 -6.05
C HIS A 3 23.70 3.15 -6.30
N ILE A 4 22.42 2.90 -6.05
CA ILE A 4 21.36 3.92 -6.12
C ILE A 4 21.06 4.38 -4.70
N LEU A 5 21.19 5.69 -4.46
CA LEU A 5 20.86 6.31 -3.18
C LEU A 5 19.38 6.72 -3.19
N LEU A 6 18.56 6.03 -2.38
CA LEU A 6 17.17 6.40 -2.16
C LEU A 6 17.10 7.39 -1.00
N ARG A 7 16.44 8.54 -1.21
CA ARG A 7 16.15 9.54 -0.16
C ARG A 7 14.68 9.45 0.22
N ASP A 8 14.37 9.71 1.49
CA ASP A 8 13.01 9.74 2.05
C ASP A 8 12.25 8.40 2.02
N VAL A 9 12.96 7.28 2.22
CA VAL A 9 12.35 5.94 2.30
C VAL A 9 12.51 5.32 3.68
N LEU A 10 11.45 4.69 4.20
CA LEU A 10 11.53 3.83 5.37
C LEU A 10 11.97 2.44 4.92
N HIS A 11 13.26 2.15 5.00
CA HIS A 11 13.83 0.85 4.64
C HIS A 11 13.60 -0.16 5.77
N VAL A 12 12.62 -1.06 5.58
CA VAL A 12 12.33 -2.16 6.52
C VAL A 12 12.55 -3.49 5.79
N PRO A 13 13.80 -4.01 5.74
CA PRO A 13 14.15 -5.17 4.93
C PRO A 13 13.49 -6.48 5.42
N THR A 14 12.91 -6.48 6.62
CA THR A 14 12.16 -7.61 7.20
C THR A 14 10.66 -7.52 6.97
N ALA A 15 10.15 -6.41 6.43
CA ALA A 15 8.74 -6.30 6.08
C ALA A 15 8.51 -7.05 4.76
N GLY A 16 7.98 -8.27 4.86
CA GLY A 16 7.76 -9.15 3.71
C GLY A 16 6.80 -8.63 2.65
N ASN A 17 6.25 -7.42 2.75
CA ASN A 17 5.34 -6.84 1.76
C ASN A 17 5.44 -5.31 1.75
N ASN A 18 5.39 -4.75 0.54
CA ASN A 18 5.68 -3.37 0.18
C ASN A 18 4.90 -2.34 1.01
N LEU A 19 5.58 -1.28 1.47
CA LEU A 19 4.91 -0.11 2.02
C LEU A 19 4.03 0.54 0.94
N LEU A 20 2.72 0.64 1.21
CA LEU A 20 1.78 1.32 0.34
C LEU A 20 1.80 2.82 0.60
N SER A 21 2.10 3.61 -0.43
CA SER A 21 1.96 5.06 -0.39
C SER A 21 0.52 5.47 -0.75
N ILE A 22 -0.30 5.80 0.25
CA ILE A 22 -1.68 6.28 0.06
C ILE A 22 -1.70 7.62 -0.69
N SER A 23 -0.71 8.49 -0.49
CA SER A 23 -0.62 9.77 -1.21
C SER A 23 -0.42 9.61 -2.72
N ARG A 24 0.27 8.55 -3.17
CA ARG A 24 0.40 8.25 -4.60
C ARG A 24 -0.90 7.72 -5.19
N LEU A 25 -1.63 6.89 -4.43
CA LEU A 25 -2.95 6.42 -4.81
C LEU A 25 -3.92 7.60 -4.96
N ASP A 26 -3.95 8.49 -3.95
CA ASP A 26 -4.77 9.70 -3.94
C ASP A 26 -4.44 10.64 -5.12
N LYS A 27 -3.16 10.87 -5.41
CA LYS A 27 -2.72 11.68 -6.56
C LYS A 27 -3.21 11.13 -7.91
N GLN A 28 -3.42 9.82 -8.02
CA GLN A 28 -3.97 9.17 -9.22
C GLN A 28 -5.50 9.13 -9.24
N GLY A 29 -6.18 9.81 -8.30
CA GLY A 29 -7.63 9.77 -8.16
C GLY A 29 -8.15 8.48 -7.51
N GLY A 30 -7.26 7.59 -7.09
CA GLY A 30 -7.60 6.37 -6.38
C GLY A 30 -7.94 6.62 -4.91
N ARG A 31 -8.47 5.59 -4.25
CA ARG A 31 -8.93 5.68 -2.86
C ARG A 31 -8.64 4.42 -2.07
N ALA A 32 -8.41 4.56 -0.76
CA ALA A 32 -8.32 3.45 0.16
C ALA A 32 -9.51 3.47 1.12
N ILE A 33 -10.29 2.38 1.17
CA ILE A 33 -11.38 2.19 2.13
C ILE A 33 -10.89 1.26 3.22
N ILE A 34 -10.88 1.72 4.46
CA ILE A 34 -10.38 0.97 5.62
C ILE A 34 -11.55 0.67 6.54
N GLY A 35 -11.74 -0.60 6.90
CA GLY A 35 -12.81 -1.01 7.80
C GLY A 35 -12.99 -2.53 7.81
N LYS A 36 -13.75 -3.04 8.78
CA LYS A 36 -14.07 -4.48 8.90
C LYS A 36 -12.84 -5.42 8.91
N GLY A 37 -11.67 -4.92 9.31
CA GLY A 37 -10.44 -5.72 9.31
C GLY A 37 -9.80 -5.90 7.93
N GLN A 38 -10.15 -5.09 6.94
CA GLN A 38 -9.55 -5.08 5.60
C GLN A 38 -9.30 -3.65 5.09
N ILE A 39 -8.54 -3.55 4.00
CA ILE A 39 -8.36 -2.39 3.16
C ILE A 39 -8.83 -2.79 1.75
N SER A 40 -9.62 -1.94 1.12
CA SER A 40 -9.92 -2.04 -0.31
C SER A 40 -9.31 -0.83 -1.01
N LEU A 41 -8.42 -1.08 -1.97
CA LEU A 41 -7.84 -0.05 -2.83
C LEU A 41 -8.67 0.04 -4.10
N LEU A 42 -9.07 1.24 -4.47
CA LEU A 42 -9.86 1.52 -5.67
C LEU A 42 -9.09 2.45 -6.59
N ASP A 43 -9.23 2.26 -7.90
CA ASP A 43 -8.78 3.21 -8.89
C ASP A 43 -9.71 4.44 -9.00
N GLU A 44 -9.37 5.36 -9.91
CA GLU A 44 -10.17 6.55 -10.23
C GLU A 44 -11.58 6.25 -10.74
N LYS A 45 -11.82 5.04 -11.27
CA LYS A 45 -13.14 4.57 -11.75
C LYS A 45 -13.91 3.82 -10.67
N HIS A 46 -13.34 3.72 -9.47
CA HIS A 46 -13.90 3.02 -8.33
C HIS A 46 -13.94 1.50 -8.50
N CYS A 47 -13.10 0.97 -9.37
CA CYS A 47 -12.86 -0.46 -9.48
C CYS A 47 -11.85 -0.87 -8.40
N THR A 48 -12.12 -1.95 -7.68
CA THR A 48 -11.17 -2.51 -6.72
C THR A 48 -9.94 -3.04 -7.45
N ILE A 49 -8.76 -2.52 -7.10
CA ILE A 49 -7.48 -2.95 -7.67
C ILE A 49 -6.70 -3.88 -6.73
N ALA A 50 -6.97 -3.81 -5.43
CA ALA A 50 -6.42 -4.74 -4.44
C ALA A 50 -7.28 -4.76 -3.18
N THR A 51 -7.26 -5.89 -2.49
CA THR A 51 -7.80 -6.05 -1.14
C THR A 51 -6.69 -6.41 -0.18
N SER A 52 -6.94 -6.30 1.11
CA SER A 52 -6.00 -6.75 2.13
C SER A 52 -6.69 -7.58 3.19
N ARG A 53 -5.94 -8.48 3.81
CA ARG A 53 -6.32 -9.11 5.08
C ARG A 53 -5.50 -8.55 6.24
N ARG A 54 -6.12 -8.41 7.41
CA ARG A 54 -5.42 -7.99 8.63
C ARG A 54 -4.81 -9.20 9.34
N GLU A 55 -3.48 -9.21 9.48
CA GLU A 55 -2.74 -10.18 10.30
C GLU A 55 -1.86 -9.43 11.31
N ASN A 56 -1.93 -9.80 12.59
CA ASN A 56 -1.06 -9.26 13.64
C ASN A 56 -0.89 -7.73 13.63
N ARG A 57 -2.01 -7.00 13.43
CA ARG A 57 -2.13 -5.53 13.37
C ARG A 57 -1.63 -4.87 12.08
N LEU A 58 -1.18 -5.64 11.09
CA LEU A 58 -0.80 -5.17 9.77
C LEU A 58 -1.80 -5.62 8.72
N TYR A 59 -1.91 -4.84 7.64
CA TYR A 59 -2.72 -5.18 6.49
C TYR A 59 -1.81 -5.70 5.38
N PHE A 60 -2.05 -6.92 4.96
CA PHE A 60 -1.33 -7.58 3.89
C PHE A 60 -2.19 -7.52 2.64
N LEU A 61 -1.69 -6.88 1.58
CA LEU A 61 -2.38 -6.88 0.29
C LEU A 61 -2.36 -8.30 -0.27
N ASP A 62 -3.52 -8.74 -0.77
CA ASP A 62 -3.70 -10.02 -1.46
C ASP A 62 -3.42 -9.90 -2.97
#